data_AF-A0A6B2L368-F1
#
_entry.id   AF-A0A6B2L368-F1
#
_cell.length_a   1.000
_cell.length_b   1.000
_cell.length_c   1.000
_cell.angle_alpha   90.00
_cell.angle_beta   90.00
_cell.angle_gamma   90.00
#
_symmetry.space_group_name_H-M   'P 1'
#
loop_
_entity.id
_entity.type
_entity.pdbx_description
1 polymer ?
#
loop_
_entity_poly.entity_id
_entity_poly.type
_entity_poly.pdbx_seq_one_letter_code
_entity_poly.pdbx_strand_id
1 'polypeptide(L)'
;MYSHEVEYTRLGLSKYPWNMCKNLNYTLCDTYPEVFVTPLSLNAPIEKYVTFRTRNRMPAVVWLDKYSGAVLVRSSQPKVGLLGKREALDEEYFNALFQLGNHDNAVHILDVRPKMNAQANAVMGGGTENLKNYQSATREFYAIENIHKVRESWRRLSKLCTSRKFAESEKAQLQKIISDSGWYYYLGTILSASGRSRDLIIQGSSVLVHCSDGWDRTAQVLSLAEMMLDPYYRTLNGFAVVIEKEWCGFGHQFSLRTGHSNNMSNYKDDQRAPIFFQFMECVYQIMVKVPEYFQFTEDLLIFILDYYLSCYSGTFLGNCELERYEELKCKERTKSLWDFVAFKEEKFINEQYDKTKQVINIPMENFEFKFWKRYFLRWQTFQDPEIDKCSLQDLTLGYYNMTSDTLSDIEIPYSTSPPDLLLPRKIRRENMIGNRILSAAPPRLRTRSASDTSISPPQKRILFAD
;
A
#
# COMPACT_ATOMS: atom_id res chain seq x y z
N MET A 1 -13.47 3.00 16.16
CA MET A 1 -13.12 1.89 15.26
C MET A 1 -11.60 1.74 15.12
N TYR A 2 -10.87 2.79 14.74
CA TYR A 2 -9.40 2.76 14.61
C TYR A 2 -8.68 3.30 15.86
N SER A 3 -7.51 2.72 16.17
CA SER A 3 -6.53 3.20 17.15
C SER A 3 -5.13 2.84 16.65
N HIS A 4 -4.22 3.82 16.61
CA HIS A 4 -2.82 3.60 16.20
C HIS A 4 -2.16 2.49 17.03
N GLU A 5 -2.37 2.50 18.36
CA GLU A 5 -1.75 1.52 19.26
C GLU A 5 -2.23 0.09 19.00
N VAL A 6 -3.54 -0.07 18.78
CA VAL A 6 -4.13 -1.38 18.48
C VAL A 6 -3.60 -1.91 17.15
N GLU A 7 -3.55 -1.05 16.12
CA GLU A 7 -3.10 -1.46 14.79
C GLU A 7 -1.61 -1.77 14.75
N TYR A 8 -0.75 -0.92 15.31
CA TYR A 8 0.68 -1.21 15.39
C TYR A 8 0.98 -2.44 16.25
N THR A 9 0.18 -2.71 17.29
CA THR A 9 0.28 -3.96 18.03
C THR A 9 -0.12 -5.17 17.20
N ARG A 10 -1.21 -5.09 16.42
CA ARG A 10 -1.63 -6.13 15.48
C ARG A 10 -0.51 -6.44 14.48
N LEU A 11 0.17 -5.42 13.97
CA LEU A 11 1.29 -5.55 13.03
C LEU A 11 2.59 -6.06 13.67
N GLY A 12 2.71 -6.04 15.01
CA GLY A 12 3.96 -6.39 15.70
C GLY A 12 4.98 -5.25 15.76
N LEU A 13 4.52 -4.02 15.51
CA LEU A 13 5.30 -2.78 15.47
C LEU A 13 5.32 -2.03 16.81
N SER A 14 4.61 -2.51 17.83
CA SER A 14 4.57 -1.89 19.17
C SER A 14 5.65 -2.37 20.15
N LYS A 15 6.56 -3.23 19.69
CA LYS A 15 7.61 -3.87 20.52
C LYS A 15 8.95 -3.84 19.80
N TYR A 16 10.03 -4.17 20.53
CA TYR A 16 11.36 -4.37 19.97
C TYR A 16 11.33 -5.21 18.67
N PRO A 17 12.04 -4.82 17.60
CA PRO A 17 13.03 -3.74 17.51
C PRO A 17 12.47 -2.38 17.07
N TRP A 18 11.17 -2.15 17.22
CA TRP A 18 10.49 -0.94 16.77
C TRP A 18 10.25 0.06 17.91
N ASN A 19 10.15 1.34 17.54
CA ASN A 19 9.82 2.44 18.42
C ASN A 19 8.52 3.12 17.97
N MET A 20 7.56 3.25 18.88
CA MET A 20 6.35 4.05 18.66
C MET A 20 6.62 5.51 19.04
N CYS A 21 6.98 6.31 18.04
CA CYS A 21 7.24 7.73 18.20
C CYS A 21 5.95 8.50 18.48
N LYS A 22 5.94 9.29 19.56
CA LYS A 22 4.83 10.19 19.89
C LYS A 22 5.04 11.54 19.24
N ASN A 23 4.18 11.90 18.30
CA ASN A 23 4.12 13.21 17.65
C ASN A 23 3.33 14.20 18.52
N LEU A 24 3.82 14.45 19.75
CA LEU A 24 3.11 15.26 20.75
C LEU A 24 2.79 16.66 20.19
N ASN A 25 1.53 17.07 20.28
CA ASN A 25 1.04 18.34 19.71
C ASN A 25 1.39 18.53 18.23
N TYR A 26 1.65 17.44 17.50
CA TYR A 26 2.02 17.41 16.10
C TYR A 26 3.29 18.22 15.75
N THR A 27 4.21 18.39 16.71
CA THR A 27 5.41 19.23 16.52
C THR A 27 6.52 18.55 15.70
N LEU A 28 6.56 17.22 15.65
CA LEU A 28 7.52 16.51 14.80
C LEU A 28 7.11 16.65 13.33
N CYS A 29 5.82 16.47 13.04
CA CYS A 29 5.22 16.72 11.73
C CYS A 29 3.73 17.00 11.88
N ASP A 30 3.30 18.19 11.46
CA ASP A 30 1.91 18.70 11.54
C ASP A 30 0.89 17.92 10.68
N THR A 31 1.39 17.09 9.78
CA THR A 31 0.57 16.31 8.83
C THR A 31 0.75 14.79 9.00
N TYR A 32 1.47 14.35 10.02
CA TYR A 32 1.53 12.95 10.47
C TYR A 32 0.54 12.70 11.60
N PRO A 33 0.21 11.43 11.86
CA PRO A 33 -0.61 11.06 13.01
C PRO A 33 0.06 11.39 14.35
N GLU A 34 -0.72 11.31 15.44
CA GLU A 34 -0.25 11.45 16.83
C GLU A 34 0.84 10.42 17.21
N VAL A 35 0.85 9.26 16.53
CA VAL A 35 1.84 8.20 16.72
C VAL A 35 2.25 7.63 15.37
N PHE A 36 3.56 7.45 15.15
CA PHE A 36 4.12 6.76 13.99
C PHE A 36 5.30 5.87 14.42
N VAL A 37 5.73 4.93 13.57
CA VAL A 37 6.73 3.91 13.95
C VAL A 37 8.06 4.11 13.23
N THR A 38 9.16 3.95 13.95
CA THR A 38 10.54 3.95 13.44
C THR A 38 11.35 2.78 14.00
N PRO A 39 12.54 2.48 13.47
CA PRO A 39 13.53 1.66 14.16
C PRO A 39 13.84 2.18 15.57
N LEU A 40 14.00 1.29 16.54
CA LEU A 40 14.46 1.63 17.90
C LEU A 40 15.98 1.88 17.95
N SER A 41 16.73 1.36 16.98
CA SER A 41 18.20 1.45 16.90
C SER A 41 18.74 2.82 16.46
N LEU A 42 17.88 3.80 16.21
CA LEU A 42 18.29 5.16 15.83
C LEU A 42 19.04 5.84 16.99
N ASN A 43 20.19 6.45 16.69
CA ASN A 43 21.11 6.93 17.73
C ASN A 43 20.83 8.37 18.21
N ALA A 44 20.11 9.17 17.43
CA ALA A 44 19.81 10.56 17.76
C ALA A 44 18.34 10.77 18.22
N PRO A 45 18.03 11.91 18.85
CA PRO A 45 16.64 12.30 19.09
C PRO A 45 15.84 12.41 17.78
N ILE A 46 14.58 11.97 17.80
CA ILE A 46 13.72 11.86 16.62
C ILE A 46 13.50 13.21 15.92
N GLU A 47 13.51 14.31 16.68
CA GLU A 47 13.39 15.68 16.20
C GLU A 47 14.45 16.05 15.16
N LYS A 48 15.60 15.37 15.16
CA LYS A 48 16.66 15.60 14.17
C LYS A 48 16.39 14.86 12.86
N TYR A 49 15.88 13.63 12.91
CA TYR A 49 15.59 12.82 11.72
C TYR A 49 14.50 13.43 10.84
N VAL A 50 13.55 14.18 11.42
CA VAL A 50 12.46 14.76 10.64
C VAL A 50 12.90 15.86 9.68
N THR A 51 14.04 16.50 9.94
CA THR A 51 14.38 17.79 9.31
C THR A 51 14.73 17.71 7.83
N PHE A 52 15.24 16.56 7.35
CA PHE A 52 15.70 16.42 5.97
C PHE A 52 14.60 16.08 4.96
N ARG A 53 13.41 15.71 5.44
CA ARG A 53 12.28 15.31 4.59
C ARG A 53 11.31 16.47 4.45
N THR A 54 10.77 16.67 3.24
CA THR A 54 9.83 17.76 2.96
C THR A 54 8.63 17.72 3.92
N ARG A 55 8.28 18.88 4.50
CA ARG A 55 7.22 19.00 5.54
C ARG A 55 7.44 18.11 6.76
N ASN A 56 8.69 17.72 7.03
CA ASN A 56 9.09 16.88 8.14
C ASN A 56 8.46 15.47 8.13
N ARG A 57 7.98 15.02 6.96
CA ARG A 57 7.33 13.72 6.76
C ARG A 57 8.39 12.63 6.59
N MET A 58 9.10 12.36 7.67
CA MET A 58 10.19 11.39 7.72
C MET A 58 9.73 9.97 7.40
N PRO A 59 10.64 9.06 6.99
CA PRO A 59 10.34 7.64 6.91
C PRO A 59 9.62 7.12 8.15
N ALA A 60 8.43 6.55 7.95
CA ALA A 60 7.61 5.90 8.98
C ALA A 60 7.20 4.51 8.50
N VAL A 61 7.36 3.52 9.36
CA VAL A 61 6.99 2.13 9.10
C VAL A 61 5.47 1.98 9.25
N VAL A 62 4.82 1.41 8.23
CA VAL A 62 3.35 1.28 8.18
C VAL A 62 2.83 -0.14 8.14
N TRP A 63 3.70 -1.11 7.80
CA TRP A 63 3.37 -2.52 7.77
C TRP A 63 4.64 -3.38 7.92
N LEU A 64 4.51 -4.58 8.49
CA LEU A 64 5.61 -5.51 8.76
C LEU A 64 5.23 -6.94 8.33
N ASP A 65 6.09 -7.55 7.51
CA ASP A 65 6.05 -8.99 7.31
C ASP A 65 6.71 -9.68 8.50
N LYS A 66 5.90 -10.35 9.31
CA LYS A 66 6.36 -11.00 10.54
C LYS A 66 7.26 -12.21 10.27
N TYR A 67 7.28 -12.74 9.04
CA TYR A 67 8.10 -13.89 8.68
C TYR A 67 9.52 -13.47 8.27
N SER A 68 9.65 -12.54 7.33
CA SER A 68 10.96 -12.08 6.83
C SER A 68 11.56 -10.89 7.60
N GLY A 69 10.73 -10.15 8.35
CA GLY A 69 11.13 -8.87 8.94
C GLY A 69 11.10 -7.68 7.98
N ALA A 70 10.74 -7.91 6.70
CA ALA A 70 10.61 -6.85 5.71
C ALA A 70 9.47 -5.88 6.05
N VAL A 71 9.67 -4.59 5.79
CA VAL A 71 8.68 -3.55 6.13
C VAL A 71 8.29 -2.69 4.94
N LEU A 72 7.03 -2.25 4.95
CA LEU A 72 6.60 -1.11 4.14
C LEU A 72 6.83 0.18 4.93
N VAL A 73 7.44 1.15 4.27
CA VAL A 73 7.82 2.45 4.84
C VAL A 73 7.32 3.56 3.94
N ARG A 74 6.90 4.68 4.52
CA ARG A 74 6.40 5.84 3.78
C ARG A 74 7.11 7.12 4.18
N SER A 75 7.27 8.04 3.25
CA SER A 75 7.80 9.38 3.54
C SER A 75 7.39 10.40 2.46
N SER A 76 7.78 11.66 2.66
CA SER A 76 7.96 12.60 1.56
C SER A 76 9.32 12.41 0.86
N GLN A 77 9.56 13.19 -0.20
CA GLN A 77 10.89 13.30 -0.80
C GLN A 77 11.93 13.88 0.18
N PRO A 78 13.24 13.59 -0.04
CA PRO A 78 14.33 14.23 0.69
C PRO A 78 14.64 15.64 0.15
N LYS A 79 15.21 16.51 0.98
CA LYS A 79 15.62 17.90 0.67
C LYS A 79 17.03 17.97 0.06
N VAL A 80 17.29 17.16 -0.96
CA VAL A 80 18.61 17.04 -1.61
C VAL A 80 18.97 18.32 -2.36
N GLY A 81 18.05 18.85 -3.15
CA GLY A 81 18.23 20.03 -3.98
C GLY A 81 19.28 19.86 -5.09
N LEU A 82 19.52 20.93 -5.86
CA LEU A 82 20.54 20.93 -6.94
C LEU A 82 21.98 20.75 -6.43
N LEU A 83 22.25 21.17 -5.20
CA LEU A 83 23.58 21.06 -4.59
C LEU A 83 23.89 19.64 -4.09
N GLY A 84 22.97 18.70 -4.22
CA GLY A 84 23.20 17.32 -3.79
C GLY A 84 23.39 17.20 -2.27
N LYS A 85 22.64 17.99 -1.48
CA LYS A 85 22.70 17.93 -0.02
C LYS A 85 22.44 16.51 0.45
N ARG A 86 23.16 16.13 1.50
CA ARG A 86 23.05 14.84 2.16
C ARG A 86 22.82 15.04 3.65
N GLU A 87 22.21 14.05 4.28
CA GLU A 87 21.94 14.04 5.71
C GLU A 87 22.33 12.69 6.28
N ALA A 88 23.29 12.68 7.20
CA ALA A 88 23.82 11.45 7.78
C ALA A 88 22.75 10.71 8.60
N LEU A 89 21.82 11.44 9.24
CA LEU A 89 20.72 10.82 10.00
C LEU A 89 19.68 10.16 9.09
N ASP A 90 19.39 10.73 7.92
CA ASP A 90 18.50 10.09 6.94
C ASP A 90 19.19 8.83 6.39
N GLU A 91 20.48 8.89 6.05
CA GLU A 91 21.29 7.73 5.64
C GLU A 91 21.34 6.63 6.73
N GLU A 92 21.51 7.01 8.00
CA GLU A 92 21.47 6.10 9.15
C GLU A 92 20.13 5.37 9.25
N TYR A 93 19.00 6.05 8.98
CA TYR A 93 17.68 5.42 9.00
C TYR A 93 17.60 4.26 8.01
N PHE A 94 18.11 4.42 6.78
CA PHE A 94 18.12 3.33 5.79
C PHE A 94 19.04 2.19 6.21
N ASN A 95 20.17 2.48 6.85
CA ASN A 95 21.03 1.45 7.40
C ASN A 95 20.34 0.68 8.54
N ALA A 96 19.55 1.36 9.38
CA ALA A 96 18.75 0.70 10.41
C ALA A 96 17.67 -0.21 9.78
N LEU A 97 16.96 0.24 8.74
CA LEU A 97 16.00 -0.61 8.02
C LEU A 97 16.67 -1.85 7.40
N PHE A 98 17.83 -1.67 6.77
CA PHE A 98 18.61 -2.77 6.20
C PHE A 98 19.08 -3.76 7.28
N GLN A 99 19.43 -3.25 8.47
CA GLN A 99 19.84 -4.09 9.60
C GLN A 99 18.68 -4.87 10.25
N LEU A 100 17.45 -4.35 10.18
CA LEU A 100 16.28 -5.01 10.75
C LEU A 100 15.60 -5.99 9.78
N GLY A 101 15.78 -5.76 8.47
CA GLY A 101 15.29 -6.66 7.42
C GLY A 101 16.21 -7.87 7.21
N ASN A 102 15.96 -8.59 6.13
CA ASN A 102 16.88 -9.62 5.67
C ASN A 102 18.14 -8.96 5.08
N HIS A 103 19.30 -9.11 5.73
CA HIS A 103 20.56 -8.48 5.33
C HIS A 103 21.06 -8.86 3.93
N ASP A 104 20.54 -9.95 3.34
CA ASP A 104 20.85 -10.32 1.96
C ASP A 104 20.10 -9.43 0.94
N ASN A 105 19.10 -8.67 1.39
CA ASN A 105 18.21 -7.86 0.57
C ASN A 105 18.41 -6.37 0.82
N ALA A 106 18.56 -5.59 -0.26
CA ALA A 106 18.60 -4.14 -0.17
C ALA A 106 17.25 -3.54 0.28
N VAL A 107 17.28 -2.31 0.78
CA VAL A 107 16.07 -1.50 0.97
C VAL A 107 15.67 -0.88 -0.37
N HIS A 108 14.48 -1.19 -0.88
CA HIS A 108 14.02 -0.65 -2.16
C HIS A 108 13.33 0.69 -1.97
N ILE A 109 13.82 1.72 -2.67
CA ILE A 109 13.18 3.04 -2.73
C ILE A 109 12.32 3.10 -3.98
N LEU A 110 11.01 3.24 -3.82
CA LEU A 110 10.08 3.51 -4.91
C LEU A 110 9.72 4.99 -4.88
N ASP A 111 10.41 5.78 -5.72
CA ASP A 111 9.98 7.14 -6.02
C ASP A 111 8.87 7.06 -7.07
N VAL A 112 7.62 7.12 -6.62
CA VAL A 112 6.49 6.80 -7.49
C VAL A 112 6.14 7.92 -8.48
N ARG A 113 7.05 8.89 -8.69
CA ARG A 113 6.91 9.97 -9.66
C ARG A 113 7.63 9.62 -10.97
N PRO A 114 7.18 10.17 -12.11
CA PRO A 114 8.01 10.20 -13.30
C PRO A 114 9.40 10.78 -12.98
N LYS A 115 10.47 10.14 -13.46
CA LYS A 115 11.87 10.54 -13.21
C LYS A 115 12.12 12.03 -13.48
N MET A 116 11.58 12.57 -14.58
CA MET A 116 11.65 14.00 -14.92
C MET A 116 11.00 14.89 -13.85
N ASN A 117 9.89 14.46 -13.25
CA ASN A 117 9.24 15.21 -12.17
C ASN A 117 10.09 15.18 -10.90
N ALA A 118 10.76 14.07 -10.59
CA ALA A 118 11.71 14.02 -9.47
C ALA A 118 12.90 14.97 -9.68
N GLN A 119 13.45 15.03 -10.90
CA GLN A 119 14.50 15.97 -11.29
C GLN A 119 14.03 17.43 -11.19
N ALA A 120 12.82 17.74 -11.66
CA ALA A 120 12.24 19.08 -11.52
C ALA A 120 12.06 19.48 -10.04
N ASN A 121 11.71 18.54 -9.16
CA ASN A 121 11.63 18.81 -7.72
C ASN A 121 13.01 19.08 -7.10
N ALA A 122 14.10 18.52 -7.63
CA ALA A 122 15.45 18.83 -7.16
C ALA A 122 15.81 20.31 -7.41
N VAL A 123 15.32 20.91 -8.50
CA VAL A 123 15.44 22.36 -8.75
C VAL A 123 14.80 23.18 -7.62
N MET A 124 13.68 22.69 -7.08
CA MET A 124 12.92 23.35 -6.01
C MET A 124 13.37 22.95 -4.59
N GLY A 125 14.55 22.34 -4.45
CA GLY A 125 15.12 21.95 -3.16
C GLY A 125 14.67 20.59 -2.62
N GLY A 126 13.80 19.87 -3.33
CA GLY A 126 13.44 18.47 -3.07
C GLY A 126 14.39 17.51 -3.78
N GLY A 127 13.87 16.47 -4.43
CA GLY A 127 14.64 15.54 -5.24
C GLY A 127 14.42 14.08 -4.83
N THR A 128 15.47 13.27 -4.92
CA THR A 128 15.47 11.84 -4.56
C THR A 128 16.89 11.44 -4.12
N GLU A 129 16.98 10.32 -3.40
CA GLU A 129 18.14 9.79 -2.70
C GLU A 129 19.32 9.53 -3.65
N ASN A 130 20.50 10.09 -3.37
CA ASN A 130 21.68 9.78 -4.17
C ASN A 130 22.27 8.44 -3.72
N LEU A 131 22.11 7.36 -4.50
CA LEU A 131 22.51 5.99 -4.13
C LEU A 131 24.01 5.82 -3.79
N LYS A 132 24.87 6.78 -4.12
CA LYS A 132 26.26 6.80 -3.61
C LYS A 132 26.33 6.97 -2.08
N ASN A 133 25.34 7.62 -1.50
CA ASN A 133 25.20 7.87 -0.06
C ASN A 133 24.31 6.82 0.63
N TYR A 134 23.37 6.21 -0.11
CA TYR A 134 22.43 5.19 0.40
C TYR A 134 22.86 3.81 -0.10
N GLN A 135 24.02 3.33 0.35
CA GLN A 135 24.67 2.12 -0.17
C GLN A 135 23.85 0.83 0.04
N SER A 136 23.01 0.82 1.07
CA SER A 136 22.13 -0.31 1.42
C SER A 136 20.79 -0.29 0.65
N ALA A 137 20.64 0.60 -0.32
CA ALA A 137 19.38 0.84 -1.01
C ALA A 137 19.47 0.77 -2.54
N THR A 138 18.38 0.38 -3.18
CA THR A 138 18.16 0.51 -4.62
C THR A 138 17.03 1.52 -4.87
N ARG A 139 16.89 2.00 -6.11
CA ARG A 139 15.77 2.87 -6.47
C ARG A 139 15.10 2.46 -7.77
N GLU A 140 13.77 2.56 -7.77
CA GLU A 140 12.90 2.40 -8.94
C GLU A 140 11.99 3.63 -9.06
N PHE A 141 11.74 4.08 -10.30
CA PHE A 141 10.77 5.14 -10.58
C PHE A 141 9.49 4.57 -11.16
N TYR A 142 8.34 5.17 -10.80
CA TYR A 142 7.06 4.86 -11.42
C TYR A 142 6.41 6.10 -12.02
N ALA A 143 5.70 5.96 -13.13
CA ALA A 143 5.11 7.10 -13.82
C ALA A 143 3.75 7.54 -13.22
N ILE A 144 3.59 7.59 -11.88
CA ILE A 144 2.34 8.08 -11.28
C ILE A 144 2.32 9.62 -11.32
N GLU A 145 1.49 10.14 -12.22
CA GLU A 145 1.38 11.56 -12.49
C GLU A 145 0.84 12.39 -11.31
N ASN A 146 1.09 13.69 -11.35
CA ASN A 146 0.64 14.61 -10.31
C ASN A 146 -0.88 14.90 -10.34
N ILE A 147 -1.36 15.60 -9.31
CA ILE A 147 -2.78 15.93 -9.12
C ILE A 147 -3.39 16.69 -10.32
N HIS A 148 -2.60 17.48 -11.05
CA HIS A 148 -3.10 18.27 -12.18
C HIS A 148 -3.42 17.40 -13.40
N LYS A 149 -2.57 16.41 -13.69
CA LYS A 149 -2.80 15.42 -14.75
C LYS A 149 -4.01 14.53 -14.43
N VAL A 150 -4.12 14.09 -13.17
CA VAL A 150 -5.26 13.30 -12.70
C VAL A 150 -6.56 14.11 -12.79
N ARG A 151 -6.55 15.39 -12.38
CA ARG A 151 -7.72 16.26 -12.52
C ARG A 151 -8.14 16.43 -13.99
N GLU A 152 -7.18 16.62 -14.88
CA GLU A 152 -7.48 16.77 -16.31
C GLU A 152 -8.04 15.48 -16.91
N SER A 153 -7.50 14.32 -16.51
CA SER A 153 -8.05 13.00 -16.84
C SER A 153 -9.50 12.87 -16.40
N TRP A 154 -9.77 13.23 -15.14
CA TRP A 154 -11.12 13.22 -14.57
C TRP A 154 -12.10 14.12 -15.32
N ARG A 155 -11.69 15.33 -15.70
CA ARG A 155 -12.54 16.26 -16.49
C ARG A 155 -12.94 15.68 -17.84
N ARG A 156 -12.06 14.90 -18.47
CA ARG A 156 -12.37 14.21 -19.73
C ARG A 156 -13.32 13.04 -19.48
N LEU A 157 -13.04 12.24 -18.45
CA LEU A 157 -13.86 11.09 -18.08
C LEU A 157 -15.28 11.51 -17.61
N SER A 158 -15.41 12.60 -16.86
CA SER A 158 -16.69 13.08 -16.33
C SER A 158 -17.69 13.50 -17.42
N LYS A 159 -17.24 13.66 -18.68
CA LYS A 159 -18.13 13.86 -19.83
C LYS A 159 -19.11 12.69 -20.01
N LEU A 160 -18.75 11.50 -19.55
CA LEU A 160 -19.62 10.32 -19.48
C LEU A 160 -20.93 10.61 -18.72
N CYS A 161 -20.83 11.33 -17.60
CA CYS A 161 -21.97 11.62 -16.72
C CYS A 161 -22.94 12.65 -17.32
N THR A 162 -22.51 13.41 -18.34
CA THR A 162 -23.33 14.46 -18.97
C THR A 162 -23.97 14.04 -20.30
N SER A 163 -23.59 12.88 -20.85
CA SER A 163 -24.20 12.35 -22.08
C SER A 163 -25.57 11.74 -21.74
N ARG A 164 -26.64 12.25 -22.36
CA ARG A 164 -28.04 12.02 -21.93
C ARG A 164 -28.73 10.80 -22.58
N LYS A 165 -28.13 10.10 -23.56
CA LYS A 165 -28.69 8.89 -24.19
C LYS A 165 -27.55 7.93 -24.56
N PHE A 166 -27.79 6.62 -24.43
CA PHE A 166 -26.89 5.53 -24.81
C PHE A 166 -27.68 4.50 -25.63
N ALA A 167 -27.19 4.13 -26.81
CA ALA A 167 -27.72 3.32 -27.89
C ALA A 167 -26.51 2.65 -28.57
N GLU A 168 -26.70 1.67 -29.46
CA GLU A 168 -25.62 0.82 -29.99
C GLU A 168 -24.45 1.58 -30.64
N SER A 169 -24.72 2.74 -31.29
CA SER A 169 -23.70 3.64 -31.85
C SER A 169 -22.82 4.34 -30.80
N GLU A 170 -23.16 4.19 -29.52
CA GLU A 170 -22.64 4.96 -28.38
C GLU A 170 -21.61 4.16 -27.55
N LYS A 171 -21.46 2.84 -27.77
CA LYS A 171 -20.34 2.04 -27.23
C LYS A 171 -18.98 2.57 -27.71
N ALA A 172 -18.89 2.93 -28.99
CA ALA A 172 -17.68 3.54 -29.56
C ALA A 172 -17.39 4.91 -28.95
N GLN A 173 -18.42 5.70 -28.63
CA GLN A 173 -18.26 7.00 -27.97
C GLN A 173 -17.81 6.86 -26.52
N LEU A 174 -18.38 5.91 -25.77
CA LEU A 174 -17.94 5.55 -24.41
C LEU A 174 -16.47 5.14 -24.42
N GLN A 175 -16.11 4.19 -25.28
CA GLN A 175 -14.72 3.74 -25.45
C GLN A 175 -13.78 4.89 -25.80
N LYS A 176 -14.22 5.80 -26.68
CA LYS A 176 -13.44 6.99 -27.05
C LYS A 176 -13.23 7.92 -25.86
N ILE A 177 -14.28 8.27 -25.12
CA ILE A 177 -14.15 9.16 -23.94
C ILE A 177 -13.23 8.54 -22.90
N ILE A 178 -13.39 7.24 -22.65
CA ILE A 178 -12.55 6.49 -21.70
C ILE A 178 -11.09 6.48 -22.17
N SER A 179 -10.83 6.14 -23.44
CA SER A 179 -9.49 6.12 -24.03
C SER A 179 -8.84 7.51 -23.98
N ASP A 180 -9.53 8.55 -24.48
CA ASP A 180 -9.05 9.94 -24.54
C ASP A 180 -8.80 10.54 -23.13
N SER A 181 -9.43 9.99 -22.09
CA SER A 181 -9.21 10.43 -20.72
C SER A 181 -7.85 10.00 -20.15
N GLY A 182 -7.30 8.87 -20.61
CA GLY A 182 -6.12 8.25 -20.02
C GLY A 182 -6.32 7.75 -18.58
N TRP A 183 -7.57 7.65 -18.10
CA TRP A 183 -7.87 7.34 -16.71
C TRP A 183 -7.30 5.98 -16.27
N TYR A 184 -7.57 4.93 -17.05
CA TYR A 184 -7.10 3.57 -16.77
C TYR A 184 -5.59 3.41 -16.94
N TYR A 185 -4.95 4.25 -17.76
CA TYR A 185 -3.49 4.34 -17.79
C TYR A 185 -2.94 4.80 -16.42
N TYR A 186 -3.56 5.81 -15.81
CA TYR A 186 -3.15 6.26 -14.48
C TYR A 186 -3.47 5.25 -13.36
N LEU A 187 -4.57 4.50 -13.47
CA LEU A 187 -4.82 3.39 -12.54
C LEU A 187 -3.77 2.28 -12.70
N GLY A 188 -3.37 1.99 -13.94
CA GLY A 188 -2.33 1.00 -14.26
C GLY A 188 -0.98 1.31 -13.62
N THR A 189 -0.55 2.58 -13.62
CA THR A 189 0.71 2.97 -12.97
C THR A 189 0.64 2.83 -11.45
N ILE A 190 -0.52 3.11 -10.83
CA ILE A 190 -0.75 2.90 -9.39
C ILE A 190 -0.72 1.41 -9.04
N LEU A 191 -1.46 0.57 -9.77
CA LEU A 191 -1.49 -0.87 -9.53
C LEU A 191 -0.12 -1.51 -9.73
N SER A 192 0.62 -1.10 -10.77
CA SER A 192 1.97 -1.61 -11.04
C SER A 192 2.94 -1.30 -9.89
N ALA A 193 2.96 -0.06 -9.39
CA ALA A 193 3.80 0.30 -8.25
C ALA A 193 3.40 -0.45 -6.96
N SER A 194 2.09 -0.64 -6.75
CA SER A 194 1.56 -1.36 -5.59
C SER A 194 1.92 -2.84 -5.64
N GLY A 195 1.79 -3.47 -6.81
CA GLY A 195 2.16 -4.86 -7.05
C GLY A 195 3.65 -5.08 -6.85
N ARG A 196 4.50 -4.15 -7.32
CA ARG A 196 5.93 -4.19 -7.06
C ARG A 196 6.26 -4.13 -5.57
N SER A 197 5.65 -3.21 -4.82
CA SER A 197 5.84 -3.13 -3.37
C SER A 197 5.48 -4.45 -2.68
N ARG A 198 4.37 -5.09 -3.08
CA ARG A 198 3.98 -6.42 -2.61
C ARG A 198 5.04 -7.46 -2.95
N ASP A 199 5.49 -7.53 -4.19
CA ASP A 199 6.41 -8.57 -4.66
C ASP A 199 7.78 -8.48 -3.97
N LEU A 200 8.28 -7.26 -3.74
CA LEU A 200 9.50 -7.03 -2.99
C LEU A 200 9.39 -7.48 -1.53
N ILE A 201 8.24 -7.21 -0.89
CA ILE A 201 7.97 -7.71 0.47
C ILE A 201 7.94 -9.24 0.50
N ILE A 202 7.28 -9.89 -0.47
CA ILE A 202 7.25 -11.36 -0.57
C ILE A 202 8.66 -11.92 -0.75
N GLN A 203 9.54 -11.20 -1.44
CA GLN A 203 10.97 -11.54 -1.60
C GLN A 203 11.80 -11.26 -0.32
N GLY A 204 11.20 -10.70 0.72
CA GLY A 204 11.84 -10.38 1.99
C GLY A 204 12.63 -9.07 1.96
N SER A 205 12.34 -8.16 1.03
CA SER A 205 12.97 -6.85 0.93
C SER A 205 12.09 -5.76 1.55
N SER A 206 12.68 -4.90 2.38
CA SER A 206 11.99 -3.70 2.89
C SER A 206 11.82 -2.67 1.77
N VAL A 207 10.68 -1.98 1.77
CA VAL A 207 10.29 -1.05 0.69
C VAL A 207 9.91 0.30 1.28
N LEU A 208 10.60 1.35 0.84
CA LEU A 208 10.22 2.73 1.11
C LEU A 208 9.50 3.31 -0.12
N VAL A 209 8.27 3.77 0.07
CA VAL A 209 7.48 4.43 -0.98
C VAL A 209 7.39 5.92 -0.66
N HIS A 210 7.80 6.77 -1.60
CA HIS A 210 7.60 8.22 -1.48
C HIS A 210 7.21 8.85 -2.82
N CYS A 211 6.68 10.06 -2.74
CA CYS A 211 6.51 10.94 -3.90
C CYS A 211 7.05 12.32 -3.54
N SER A 212 6.42 13.42 -3.96
CA SER A 212 6.84 14.77 -3.52
C SER A 212 6.49 14.99 -2.05
N ASP A 213 5.22 15.15 -1.70
CA ASP A 213 4.79 15.41 -0.31
C ASP A 213 4.47 14.13 0.49
N GLY A 214 4.29 12.98 -0.15
CA GLY A 214 4.07 11.71 0.57
C GLY A 214 2.66 11.50 1.14
N TRP A 215 1.63 12.18 0.61
CA TRP A 215 0.24 12.06 1.06
C TRP A 215 -0.80 11.73 -0.04
N ASP A 216 -0.41 11.72 -1.33
CA ASP A 216 -1.31 11.41 -2.44
C ASP A 216 -0.97 10.02 -3.00
N ARG A 217 0.00 9.96 -3.93
CA ARG A 217 0.44 8.73 -4.61
C ARG A 217 0.99 7.69 -3.66
N THR A 218 1.71 8.14 -2.63
CA THR A 218 2.22 7.27 -1.56
C THR A 218 1.08 6.56 -0.82
N ALA A 219 -0.01 7.26 -0.50
CA ALA A 219 -1.17 6.66 0.16
C ALA A 219 -1.87 5.64 -0.76
N GLN A 220 -2.01 5.96 -2.06
CA GLN A 220 -2.56 5.04 -3.07
C GLN A 220 -1.77 3.72 -3.11
N VAL A 221 -0.44 3.81 -3.27
CA VAL A 221 0.43 2.65 -3.44
C VAL A 221 0.46 1.77 -2.19
N LEU A 222 0.65 2.37 -1.02
CA LEU A 222 0.78 1.62 0.22
C LEU A 222 -0.53 0.96 0.65
N SER A 223 -1.66 1.67 0.53
CA SER A 223 -2.97 1.10 0.86
C SER A 223 -3.26 -0.15 0.04
N LEU A 224 -2.96 -0.12 -1.26
CA LEU A 224 -3.17 -1.27 -2.16
C LEU A 224 -2.18 -2.40 -1.87
N ALA A 225 -0.89 -2.08 -1.65
CA ALA A 225 0.12 -3.07 -1.29
C ALA A 225 -0.25 -3.80 0.02
N GLU A 226 -0.62 -3.05 1.05
CA GLU A 226 -1.10 -3.56 2.33
C GLU A 226 -2.30 -4.49 2.15
N MET A 227 -3.32 -4.09 1.37
CA MET A 227 -4.49 -4.93 1.11
C MET A 227 -4.16 -6.22 0.35
N MET A 228 -3.16 -6.19 -0.54
CA MET A 228 -2.69 -7.39 -1.23
C MET A 228 -1.93 -8.33 -0.31
N LEU A 229 -1.15 -7.80 0.65
CA LEU A 229 -0.31 -8.55 1.57
C LEU A 229 -1.08 -9.12 2.77
N ASP A 230 -2.02 -8.35 3.32
CA ASP A 230 -2.67 -8.64 4.60
C ASP A 230 -4.18 -8.85 4.44
N PRO A 231 -4.69 -10.08 4.66
CA PRO A 231 -6.12 -10.38 4.53
C PRO A 231 -7.00 -9.63 5.54
N TYR A 232 -6.45 -9.13 6.65
CA TYR A 232 -7.20 -8.31 7.59
C TYR A 232 -7.81 -7.08 6.89
N TYR A 233 -7.02 -6.40 6.05
CA TYR A 233 -7.45 -5.18 5.37
C TYR A 233 -8.51 -5.39 4.27
N ARG A 234 -8.86 -6.64 3.97
CA ARG A 234 -9.95 -7.01 3.07
C ARG A 234 -11.24 -7.37 3.81
N THR A 235 -11.26 -7.22 5.14
CA THR A 235 -12.48 -7.23 5.96
C THR A 235 -13.11 -5.84 6.01
N LEU A 236 -14.37 -5.72 6.40
CA LEU A 236 -15.04 -4.43 6.60
C LEU A 236 -14.25 -3.53 7.57
N ASN A 237 -13.89 -4.09 8.73
CA ASN A 237 -13.13 -3.37 9.75
C ASN A 237 -11.72 -3.04 9.26
N GLY A 238 -11.03 -3.99 8.64
CA GLY A 238 -9.67 -3.74 8.16
C GLY A 238 -9.61 -2.72 7.03
N PHE A 239 -10.61 -2.68 6.14
CA PHE A 239 -10.66 -1.66 5.09
C PHE A 239 -10.87 -0.26 5.66
N ALA A 240 -11.72 -0.15 6.68
CA ALA A 240 -11.86 1.09 7.45
C ALA A 240 -10.54 1.48 8.13
N VAL A 241 -9.79 0.52 8.68
CA VAL A 241 -8.45 0.77 9.25
C VAL A 241 -7.46 1.27 8.19
N VAL A 242 -7.42 0.70 6.98
CA VAL A 242 -6.56 1.22 5.89
C VAL A 242 -6.86 2.68 5.60
N ILE A 243 -8.15 3.04 5.49
CA ILE A 243 -8.56 4.41 5.21
C ILE A 243 -8.20 5.34 6.37
N GLU A 244 -8.51 4.96 7.61
CA GLU A 244 -8.18 5.77 8.78
C GLU A 244 -6.67 5.91 9.00
N LYS A 245 -5.87 4.87 8.76
CA LYS A 245 -4.42 4.89 8.91
C LYS A 245 -3.73 5.63 7.76
N GLU A 246 -3.82 5.08 6.55
CA GLU A 246 -3.00 5.51 5.40
C GLU A 246 -3.46 6.82 4.77
N TRP A 247 -4.73 7.18 4.94
CA TRP A 247 -5.32 8.38 4.37
C TRP A 247 -5.62 9.45 5.42
N CYS A 248 -6.42 9.12 6.44
CA CYS A 248 -6.80 10.10 7.45
C CYS A 248 -5.62 10.43 8.38
N GLY A 249 -4.98 9.44 9.00
CA GLY A 249 -3.90 9.63 9.95
C GLY A 249 -2.67 10.24 9.29
N PHE A 250 -2.20 9.65 8.19
CA PHE A 250 -1.06 10.17 7.44
C PHE A 250 -1.35 11.39 6.55
N GLY A 251 -2.50 12.05 6.72
CA GLY A 251 -2.71 13.41 6.23
C GLY A 251 -2.87 13.55 4.72
N HIS A 252 -3.61 12.64 4.08
CA HIS A 252 -4.20 12.95 2.79
C HIS A 252 -5.11 14.17 2.92
N GLN A 253 -4.91 15.16 2.06
CA GLN A 253 -5.54 16.46 2.15
C GLN A 253 -6.99 16.45 1.62
N PHE A 254 -7.86 15.67 2.28
CA PHE A 254 -9.25 15.43 1.86
C PHE A 254 -9.99 16.73 1.52
N SER A 255 -10.08 17.67 2.47
CA SER A 255 -10.77 18.96 2.26
C SER A 255 -10.24 19.73 1.05
N LEU A 256 -8.93 19.76 0.83
CA LEU A 256 -8.33 20.47 -0.30
C LEU A 256 -8.56 19.75 -1.64
N ARG A 257 -8.49 18.40 -1.65
CA ARG A 257 -8.67 17.58 -2.85
C ARG A 257 -10.12 17.55 -3.34
N THR A 258 -11.08 17.55 -2.42
CA THR A 258 -12.52 17.59 -2.73
C THR A 258 -13.04 19.03 -2.89
N GLY A 259 -12.43 19.98 -2.18
CA GLY A 259 -12.92 21.34 -2.09
C GLY A 259 -14.06 21.52 -1.09
N HIS A 260 -14.01 20.82 0.05
CA HIS A 260 -14.95 20.99 1.17
C HIS A 260 -14.75 22.30 1.95
N SER A 261 -13.73 23.10 1.61
CA SER A 261 -13.44 24.35 2.32
C SER A 261 -14.53 25.41 2.13
N ASN A 262 -14.66 26.32 3.10
CA ASN A 262 -15.69 27.36 3.15
C ASN A 262 -15.68 28.34 1.96
N ASN A 263 -14.68 28.29 1.07
CA ASN A 263 -14.66 29.07 -0.18
C ASN A 263 -15.13 28.22 -1.38
N MET A 264 -16.41 27.86 -1.35
CA MET A 264 -17.13 27.15 -2.42
C MET A 264 -17.04 27.85 -3.80
N SER A 265 -16.62 29.12 -3.84
CA SER A 265 -16.48 29.95 -5.04
C SER A 265 -15.33 29.55 -5.95
N ASN A 266 -14.31 28.83 -5.46
CA ASN A 266 -13.16 28.45 -6.28
C ASN A 266 -13.23 27.01 -6.80
N TYR A 267 -14.26 26.69 -7.60
CA TYR A 267 -14.30 25.42 -8.36
C TYR A 267 -13.11 25.28 -9.34
N LYS A 268 -12.39 26.38 -9.59
CA LYS A 268 -11.16 26.45 -10.40
C LYS A 268 -9.89 26.17 -9.59
N ASP A 269 -9.99 25.93 -8.28
CA ASP A 269 -8.85 25.63 -7.42
C ASP A 269 -8.03 24.47 -8.01
N ASP A 270 -6.74 24.73 -8.20
CA ASP A 270 -5.81 23.83 -8.85
C ASP A 270 -5.24 22.76 -7.90
N GLN A 271 -5.71 22.72 -6.66
CA GLN A 271 -5.40 21.67 -5.68
C GLN A 271 -6.43 20.54 -5.64
N ARG A 272 -7.59 20.72 -6.29
CA ARG A 272 -8.63 19.67 -6.39
C ARG A 272 -8.19 18.55 -7.31
N ALA A 273 -8.36 17.30 -6.88
CA ALA A 273 -8.12 16.11 -7.70
C ALA A 273 -8.75 14.85 -7.07
N PRO A 274 -9.28 13.90 -7.87
CA PRO A 274 -9.95 12.69 -7.39
C PRO A 274 -8.97 11.57 -6.96
N ILE A 275 -7.98 11.89 -6.13
CA ILE A 275 -6.91 10.96 -5.73
C ILE A 275 -7.44 9.78 -4.91
N PHE A 276 -8.29 10.06 -3.91
CA PHE A 276 -8.94 9.00 -3.14
C PHE A 276 -9.90 8.16 -4.00
N PHE A 277 -10.58 8.79 -4.97
CA PHE A 277 -11.43 8.05 -5.90
C PHE A 277 -10.63 7.09 -6.79
N GLN A 278 -9.44 7.47 -7.28
CA GLN A 278 -8.56 6.53 -7.99
C GLN A 278 -8.22 5.30 -7.14
N PHE A 279 -7.94 5.49 -5.85
CA PHE A 279 -7.71 4.38 -4.93
C PHE A 279 -8.94 3.47 -4.81
N MET A 280 -10.13 4.05 -4.60
CA MET A 280 -11.37 3.29 -4.51
C MET A 280 -11.66 2.51 -5.80
N GLU A 281 -11.37 3.09 -6.97
CA GLU A 281 -11.50 2.37 -8.23
C GLU A 281 -10.44 1.28 -8.37
N CYS A 282 -9.18 1.49 -7.99
CA CYS A 282 -8.19 0.41 -7.96
C CYS A 282 -8.64 -0.76 -7.07
N VAL A 283 -9.26 -0.48 -5.91
CA VAL A 283 -9.85 -1.52 -5.05
C VAL A 283 -10.97 -2.27 -5.79
N TYR A 284 -11.89 -1.55 -6.45
CA TYR A 284 -12.93 -2.16 -7.29
C TYR A 284 -12.33 -3.07 -8.38
N GLN A 285 -11.28 -2.62 -9.07
CA GLN A 285 -10.64 -3.41 -10.13
C GLN A 285 -10.05 -4.72 -9.60
N ILE A 286 -9.39 -4.68 -8.44
CA ILE A 286 -8.86 -5.89 -7.78
C ILE A 286 -10.03 -6.79 -7.34
N MET A 287 -11.07 -6.24 -6.72
CA MET A 287 -12.26 -7.01 -6.29
C MET A 287 -12.93 -7.74 -7.45
N VAL A 288 -12.99 -7.13 -8.64
CA VAL A 288 -13.53 -7.77 -9.84
C VAL A 288 -12.69 -8.98 -10.26
N LYS A 289 -11.36 -8.93 -10.12
CA LYS A 289 -10.46 -10.02 -10.51
C LYS A 289 -10.41 -11.15 -9.48
N VAL A 290 -10.58 -10.84 -8.19
CA VAL A 290 -10.48 -11.80 -7.08
C VAL A 290 -11.64 -11.61 -6.08
N PRO A 291 -12.90 -11.85 -6.50
CA PRO A 291 -14.07 -11.52 -5.71
C PRO A 291 -14.11 -12.22 -4.35
N GLU A 292 -13.59 -13.44 -4.24
CA GLU A 292 -13.61 -14.22 -3.01
C GLU A 292 -12.61 -13.72 -1.94
N TYR A 293 -11.72 -12.79 -2.29
CA TYR A 293 -10.69 -12.28 -1.37
C TYR A 293 -11.18 -11.17 -0.44
N PHE A 294 -12.36 -10.60 -0.70
CA PHE A 294 -12.90 -9.42 -0.02
C PHE A 294 -14.21 -9.72 0.71
N GLN A 295 -14.31 -9.30 1.98
CA GLN A 295 -15.52 -9.46 2.79
C GLN A 295 -16.65 -8.54 2.34
N PHE A 296 -16.33 -7.49 1.58
CA PHE A 296 -17.28 -6.47 1.18
C PHE A 296 -17.48 -6.41 -0.33
N THR A 297 -18.63 -5.90 -0.75
CA THR A 297 -18.99 -5.68 -2.15
C THR A 297 -18.70 -4.25 -2.61
N GLU A 298 -18.90 -3.99 -3.91
CA GLU A 298 -18.80 -2.63 -4.46
C GLU A 298 -19.79 -1.63 -3.83
N ASP A 299 -20.86 -2.10 -3.17
CA ASP A 299 -21.81 -1.25 -2.45
C ASP A 299 -21.13 -0.47 -1.33
N LEU A 300 -20.15 -1.08 -0.64
CA LEU A 300 -19.36 -0.36 0.37
C LEU A 300 -18.54 0.75 -0.28
N LEU A 301 -17.89 0.45 -1.41
CA LEU A 301 -17.05 1.42 -2.09
C LEU A 301 -17.85 2.65 -2.54
N ILE A 302 -19.02 2.42 -3.14
CA ILE A 302 -19.93 3.50 -3.56
C ILE A 302 -20.44 4.28 -2.36
N PHE A 303 -20.81 3.61 -1.27
CA PHE A 303 -21.28 4.25 -0.04
C PHE A 303 -20.21 5.16 0.58
N ILE A 304 -18.96 4.69 0.67
CA ILE A 304 -17.82 5.49 1.14
C ILE A 304 -17.62 6.71 0.25
N LEU A 305 -17.70 6.55 -1.08
CA LEU A 305 -17.53 7.65 -2.03
C LEU A 305 -18.62 8.73 -1.91
N ASP A 306 -19.86 8.33 -1.61
CA ASP A 306 -20.94 9.29 -1.33
C ASP A 306 -20.70 10.07 -0.03
N TYR A 307 -20.16 9.42 1.00
CA TYR A 307 -19.77 10.09 2.25
C TYR A 307 -18.53 10.97 2.10
N TYR A 308 -17.59 10.54 1.26
CA TYR A 308 -16.41 11.30 0.87
C TYR A 308 -16.76 12.62 0.19
N LEU A 309 -17.86 12.72 -0.55
CA LEU A 309 -18.28 13.96 -1.22
C LEU A 309 -19.32 14.78 -0.44
N SER A 310 -20.14 14.13 0.40
CA SER A 310 -21.31 14.79 1.01
C SER A 310 -21.01 15.59 2.27
N CYS A 311 -19.83 15.41 2.90
CA CYS A 311 -19.52 15.97 4.22
C CYS A 311 -20.51 15.54 5.33
N TYR A 312 -21.28 14.46 5.12
CA TYR A 312 -22.31 14.03 6.08
C TYR A 312 -21.71 13.49 7.39
N SER A 313 -20.45 13.05 7.36
CA SER A 313 -19.69 12.56 8.52
C SER A 313 -18.37 13.33 8.65
N GLY A 314 -17.74 13.28 9.82
CA GLY A 314 -16.44 13.92 10.04
C GLY A 314 -15.23 13.18 9.50
N THR A 315 -15.40 11.94 9.03
CA THR A 315 -14.30 11.05 8.63
C THR A 315 -13.38 11.68 7.56
N PHE A 316 -13.95 12.39 6.58
CA PHE A 316 -13.21 13.00 5.47
C PHE A 316 -13.17 14.54 5.52
N LEU A 317 -13.42 15.15 6.68
CA LEU A 317 -13.21 16.58 6.88
C LEU A 317 -11.75 16.87 7.23
N GLY A 318 -11.27 18.09 7.00
CA GLY A 318 -9.88 18.50 7.26
C GLY A 318 -8.85 17.85 6.32
N ASN A 319 -7.59 18.26 6.46
CA ASN A 319 -6.48 17.81 5.61
C ASN A 319 -5.48 16.89 6.32
N CYS A 320 -5.50 16.85 7.66
CA CYS A 320 -4.69 15.95 8.46
C CYS A 320 -5.37 15.63 9.79
N GLU A 321 -4.75 14.74 10.57
CA GLU A 321 -5.23 14.35 11.88
C GLU A 321 -5.31 15.54 12.85
N LEU A 322 -4.29 16.41 12.86
CA LEU A 322 -4.27 17.67 13.62
C LEU A 322 -5.51 18.53 13.32
N GLU A 323 -5.75 18.87 12.05
CA GLU A 323 -6.91 19.68 11.67
C GLU A 323 -8.23 19.00 12.08
N ARG A 324 -8.36 17.69 11.85
CA ARG A 324 -9.58 16.93 12.18
C ARG A 324 -9.89 16.95 13.66
N TYR A 325 -8.90 16.66 14.49
CA TYR A 325 -9.12 16.39 15.90
C TYR A 325 -8.89 17.61 16.78
N GLU A 326 -7.96 18.48 16.43
CA GLU A 326 -7.65 19.66 17.25
C GLU A 326 -8.39 20.92 16.81
N GLU A 327 -8.51 21.17 15.52
CA GLU A 327 -9.12 22.42 15.02
C GLU A 327 -10.63 22.27 14.80
N LEU A 328 -11.04 21.20 14.10
CA LEU A 328 -12.43 20.95 13.76
C LEU A 328 -13.20 20.24 14.88
N LYS A 329 -12.49 19.58 15.81
CA LYS A 329 -13.06 18.77 16.90
C LYS A 329 -14.05 17.71 16.37
N CYS A 330 -13.66 17.00 15.30
CA CYS A 330 -14.54 16.05 14.62
C CYS A 330 -14.97 14.88 15.50
N LYS A 331 -14.11 14.41 16.43
CA LYS A 331 -14.45 13.32 17.36
C LYS A 331 -15.62 13.70 18.27
N GLU A 332 -15.72 14.97 18.66
CA GLU A 332 -16.76 15.48 19.56
C GLU A 332 -17.99 15.98 18.80
N ARG A 333 -17.79 16.56 17.61
CA ARG A 333 -18.83 17.33 16.90
C ARG A 333 -19.51 16.60 15.77
N THR A 334 -19.01 15.44 15.35
CA THR A 334 -19.52 14.72 14.18
C THR A 334 -19.66 13.23 14.45
N LYS A 335 -20.41 12.54 13.59
CA LYS A 335 -20.45 11.07 13.55
C LYS A 335 -19.35 10.54 12.64
N SER A 336 -18.88 9.33 12.92
CA SER A 336 -17.97 8.62 12.02
C SER A 336 -18.76 7.97 10.90
N LEU A 337 -18.22 7.97 9.66
CA LEU A 337 -18.72 7.13 8.56
C LEU A 337 -18.91 5.68 9.01
N TRP A 338 -17.98 5.18 9.81
CA TRP A 338 -17.94 3.78 10.21
C TRP A 338 -19.10 3.38 11.12
N ASP A 339 -19.68 4.33 11.86
CA ASP A 339 -20.89 4.08 12.65
C ASP A 339 -22.07 3.74 11.71
N PHE A 340 -22.15 4.41 10.55
CA PHE A 340 -23.17 4.15 9.54
C PHE A 340 -22.90 2.87 8.76
N VAL A 341 -21.64 2.53 8.52
CA VAL A 341 -21.25 1.25 7.91
C VAL A 341 -21.65 0.10 8.81
N ALA A 342 -21.31 0.17 10.10
CA ALA A 342 -21.67 -0.85 11.08
C ALA A 342 -23.20 -1.00 11.25
N PHE A 343 -23.95 0.10 11.18
CA PHE A 343 -25.41 0.06 11.25
C PHE A 343 -26.08 -0.59 10.03
N LYS A 344 -25.38 -0.68 8.89
CA LYS A 344 -25.90 -1.25 7.63
C LYS A 344 -24.99 -2.38 7.13
N GLU A 345 -24.31 -3.07 8.04
CA GLU A 345 -23.27 -4.05 7.74
C GLU A 345 -23.74 -5.07 6.70
N GLU A 346 -24.98 -5.56 6.86
CA GLU A 346 -25.60 -6.56 6.00
C GLU A 346 -25.69 -6.15 4.52
N LYS A 347 -25.69 -4.85 4.21
CA LYS A 347 -25.74 -4.34 2.82
C LYS A 347 -24.41 -4.47 2.09
N PHE A 348 -23.34 -4.65 2.84
CA PHE A 348 -21.99 -4.58 2.32
C PHE A 348 -21.33 -5.94 2.22
N ILE A 349 -21.86 -6.97 2.87
CA ILE A 349 -21.23 -8.29 2.95
C ILE A 349 -21.23 -9.01 1.60
N ASN A 350 -20.08 -9.56 1.24
CA ASN A 350 -19.89 -10.45 0.11
C ASN A 350 -20.03 -11.91 0.56
N GLU A 351 -21.07 -12.61 0.08
CA GLU A 351 -21.31 -14.02 0.40
C GLU A 351 -20.24 -14.97 -0.17
N GLN A 352 -19.48 -14.54 -1.18
CA GLN A 352 -18.40 -15.33 -1.77
C GLN A 352 -17.08 -15.21 -1.00
N TYR A 353 -17.04 -14.40 0.07
CA TYR A 353 -15.82 -14.16 0.82
C TYR A 353 -15.26 -15.45 1.47
N ASP A 354 -14.03 -15.78 1.11
CA ASP A 354 -13.28 -16.88 1.68
C ASP A 354 -12.15 -16.34 2.58
N LYS A 355 -12.38 -16.42 3.89
CA LYS A 355 -11.41 -16.00 4.93
C LYS A 355 -10.09 -16.77 4.89
N THR A 356 -9.99 -17.88 4.16
CA THR A 356 -8.74 -18.64 4.03
C THR A 356 -7.76 -18.01 3.05
N LYS A 357 -8.23 -17.10 2.17
CA LYS A 357 -7.40 -16.42 1.17
C LYS A 357 -6.39 -15.49 1.83
N GLN A 358 -5.12 -15.84 1.71
CA GLN A 358 -3.98 -15.04 2.17
C GLN A 358 -3.61 -14.01 1.10
N VAL A 359 -2.34 -13.89 0.72
CA VAL A 359 -1.83 -12.86 -0.20
C VAL A 359 -2.51 -12.88 -1.59
N ILE A 360 -2.86 -11.72 -2.13
CA ILE A 360 -3.29 -11.56 -3.53
C ILE A 360 -2.04 -11.58 -4.42
N ASN A 361 -1.77 -12.72 -5.04
CA ASN A 361 -0.60 -12.92 -5.90
C ASN A 361 -0.98 -12.99 -7.39
N ILE A 362 -1.68 -11.97 -7.88
CA ILE A 362 -1.94 -11.77 -9.32
C ILE A 362 -1.02 -10.69 -9.88
N PRO A 363 -0.54 -10.80 -11.13
CA PRO A 363 0.24 -9.74 -11.77
C PRO A 363 -0.55 -8.43 -11.80
N MET A 364 0.11 -7.33 -11.44
CA MET A 364 -0.48 -5.99 -11.50
C MET A 364 0.05 -5.19 -12.70
N GLU A 365 1.10 -5.68 -13.33
CA GLU A 365 1.55 -5.24 -14.64
C GLU A 365 0.49 -5.62 -15.68
N ASN A 366 0.28 -4.72 -16.64
CA ASN A 366 -0.63 -4.94 -17.76
C ASN A 366 -2.07 -5.30 -17.34
N PHE A 367 -2.52 -4.72 -16.22
CA PHE A 367 -3.84 -4.98 -15.64
C PHE A 367 -4.97 -4.74 -16.66
N GLU A 368 -5.88 -5.70 -16.75
CA GLU A 368 -7.07 -5.61 -17.60
C GLU A 368 -8.21 -4.96 -16.82
N PHE A 369 -8.61 -3.76 -17.22
CA PHE A 369 -9.59 -2.96 -16.52
C PHE A 369 -11.02 -3.22 -17.00
N LYS A 370 -11.94 -3.26 -16.03
CA LYS A 370 -13.39 -3.27 -16.25
C LYS A 370 -13.98 -1.89 -15.96
N PHE A 371 -14.77 -1.36 -16.88
CA PHE A 371 -15.44 -0.08 -16.65
C PHE A 371 -16.41 -0.13 -15.46
N TRP A 372 -16.27 0.79 -14.49
CA TRP A 372 -17.11 0.82 -13.28
C TRP A 372 -18.49 1.43 -13.54
N LYS A 373 -19.32 0.69 -14.30
CA LYS A 373 -20.68 1.10 -14.75
C LYS A 373 -21.54 1.60 -13.60
N ARG A 374 -21.58 0.86 -12.48
CA ARG A 374 -22.41 1.16 -11.30
C ARG A 374 -22.02 2.44 -10.56
N TYR A 375 -20.83 3.00 -10.79
CA TYR A 375 -20.50 4.32 -10.27
C TYR A 375 -20.73 5.41 -11.32
N PHE A 376 -20.12 5.28 -12.50
CA PHE A 376 -20.12 6.35 -13.50
C PHE A 376 -21.47 6.59 -14.16
N LEU A 377 -22.30 5.54 -14.30
CA LEU A 377 -23.58 5.63 -15.00
C LEU A 377 -24.79 5.49 -14.05
N ARG A 378 -24.57 5.59 -12.73
CA ARG A 378 -25.58 5.32 -11.69
C ARG A 378 -26.81 6.25 -11.68
N TRP A 379 -26.71 7.39 -12.35
CA TRP A 379 -27.78 8.39 -12.46
C TRP A 379 -28.47 8.41 -13.82
N GLN A 380 -28.07 7.51 -14.72
CA GLN A 380 -28.72 7.36 -16.01
C GLN A 380 -29.88 6.40 -15.83
N THR A 381 -31.08 6.82 -16.21
CA THR A 381 -32.28 5.98 -16.20
C THR A 381 -32.15 4.91 -17.29
N PHE A 382 -31.46 3.81 -17.01
CA PHE A 382 -31.51 2.62 -17.86
C PHE A 382 -32.85 1.92 -17.61
N GLN A 383 -33.86 2.26 -18.40
CA GLN A 383 -35.09 1.47 -18.52
C GLN A 383 -35.12 0.73 -19.86
N ASP A 384 -33.97 0.21 -20.30
CA ASP A 384 -33.91 -0.63 -21.50
C ASP A 384 -33.26 -1.99 -21.17
N PRO A 385 -34.05 -3.07 -21.09
CA PRO A 385 -33.56 -4.44 -20.90
C PRO A 385 -32.55 -4.89 -21.97
N GLU A 386 -32.52 -4.29 -23.17
CA GLU A 386 -31.55 -4.62 -24.22
C GLU A 386 -30.20 -3.93 -23.99
N ILE A 387 -30.13 -2.79 -23.30
CA ILE A 387 -28.85 -2.12 -22.94
C ILE A 387 -28.20 -2.74 -21.71
N ASP A 388 -28.99 -3.30 -20.80
CA ASP A 388 -28.45 -4.16 -19.74
C ASP A 388 -27.92 -5.50 -20.28
N LYS A 389 -28.40 -5.95 -21.45
CA LYS A 389 -27.82 -7.06 -22.23
C LYS A 389 -26.67 -6.61 -23.14
N CYS A 390 -26.65 -5.35 -23.61
CA CYS A 390 -25.53 -4.78 -24.32
C CYS A 390 -24.35 -4.80 -23.35
N SER A 391 -23.33 -5.60 -23.67
CA SER A 391 -22.25 -6.04 -22.79
C SER A 391 -21.26 -4.94 -22.39
N LEU A 392 -21.74 -3.80 -21.89
CA LEU A 392 -20.94 -2.82 -21.18
C LEU A 392 -20.37 -3.42 -19.89
N GLN A 393 -20.97 -4.50 -19.37
CA GLN A 393 -20.37 -5.35 -18.32
C GLN A 393 -19.06 -6.01 -18.77
N ASP A 394 -18.85 -6.17 -20.08
CA ASP A 394 -17.67 -6.78 -20.72
C ASP A 394 -16.87 -5.75 -21.53
N LEU A 395 -17.01 -4.45 -21.23
CA LEU A 395 -16.07 -3.45 -21.70
C LEU A 395 -14.73 -3.64 -20.98
N THR A 396 -14.00 -4.67 -21.40
CA THR A 396 -12.56 -4.77 -21.24
C THR A 396 -11.93 -3.64 -22.06
N LEU A 397 -11.22 -2.75 -21.38
CA LEU A 397 -10.66 -1.54 -22.00
C LEU A 397 -9.29 -1.76 -22.67
N GLY A 398 -8.96 -3.02 -22.98
CA GLY A 398 -7.67 -3.40 -23.53
C GLY A 398 -6.56 -3.36 -22.47
N TYR A 399 -5.39 -3.88 -22.85
CA TYR A 399 -4.23 -4.01 -21.97
C TYR A 399 -3.59 -2.65 -21.72
N TYR A 400 -3.26 -2.39 -20.46
CA TYR A 400 -2.11 -1.55 -20.16
C TYR A 400 -0.87 -2.26 -20.72
N ASN A 401 -0.03 -1.56 -21.47
CA ASN A 401 1.26 -2.08 -21.92
C ASN A 401 2.30 -1.10 -21.38
N MET A 402 2.96 -1.45 -20.28
CA MET A 402 4.21 -0.79 -19.91
C MET A 402 5.18 -1.09 -21.06
N THR A 403 5.43 -0.12 -21.95
CA THR A 403 6.61 -0.22 -22.80
C THR A 403 7.84 -0.35 -21.90
N SER A 404 8.87 -1.02 -22.40
CA SER A 404 10.15 -1.37 -21.74
C SER A 404 10.92 -0.21 -21.08
N ASP A 405 10.42 1.01 -21.13
CA ASP A 405 11.06 2.23 -20.64
C ASP A 405 10.91 2.45 -19.13
N THR A 406 10.13 1.61 -18.42
CA THR A 406 9.93 1.73 -16.95
C THR A 406 10.61 0.62 -16.15
N LEU A 407 10.73 -0.59 -16.72
CA LEU A 407 11.48 -1.69 -16.11
C LEU A 407 13.00 -1.54 -16.25
N SER A 408 13.48 -0.60 -17.08
CA SER A 408 14.90 -0.37 -17.37
C SER A 408 15.59 0.63 -16.44
N ASP A 409 14.87 1.28 -15.53
CA ASP A 409 15.38 2.34 -14.65
C ASP A 409 15.59 1.85 -13.20
N ILE A 410 15.90 0.56 -12.99
CA ILE A 410 16.38 0.08 -11.68
C ILE A 410 17.80 0.62 -11.48
N GLU A 411 17.94 1.58 -10.58
CA GLU A 411 19.23 2.14 -10.21
C GLU A 411 19.77 1.39 -8.97
N ILE A 412 20.95 0.79 -9.12
CA ILE A 412 21.66 0.08 -8.06
C ILE A 412 22.86 0.92 -7.58
N PRO A 413 23.34 0.76 -6.33
CA PRO A 413 24.58 1.38 -5.87
C PRO A 413 25.73 1.03 -6.82
N TYR A 414 26.57 2.01 -7.15
CA TYR A 414 27.83 1.74 -7.84
C TYR A 414 28.69 0.82 -6.97
N SER A 415 28.95 -0.41 -7.43
CA SER A 415 29.88 -1.32 -6.78
C SER A 415 31.30 -0.74 -6.82
N THR A 416 31.69 -0.04 -5.76
CA THR A 416 33.08 -0.01 -5.34
C THR A 416 33.24 -1.19 -4.40
N SER A 417 34.22 -2.06 -4.69
CA SER A 417 34.60 -3.24 -3.89
C SER A 417 34.37 -3.05 -2.39
N PRO A 418 33.86 -4.07 -1.68
CA PRO A 418 33.40 -3.91 -0.30
C PRO A 418 34.53 -3.37 0.58
N PRO A 419 34.27 -2.40 1.49
CA PRO A 419 35.22 -2.08 2.54
C PRO A 419 35.36 -3.33 3.44
N ASP A 420 36.60 -3.68 3.79
CA ASP A 420 36.92 -4.73 4.75
C ASP A 420 36.23 -4.45 6.10
N LEU A 421 35.00 -4.95 6.24
CA LEU A 421 34.30 -5.00 7.51
C LEU A 421 34.86 -6.16 8.31
N LEU A 422 35.79 -5.83 9.21
CA LEU A 422 36.23 -6.69 10.30
C LEU A 422 35.01 -7.14 11.12
N LEU A 423 34.52 -8.34 10.84
CA LEU A 423 33.52 -9.03 11.65
C LEU A 423 34.08 -9.31 13.06
N PRO A 424 33.38 -8.94 14.15
CA PRO A 424 33.69 -9.47 15.47
C PRO A 424 33.40 -10.98 15.51
N ARG A 425 34.42 -11.76 15.89
CA ARG A 425 34.31 -13.20 16.10
C ARG A 425 33.36 -13.52 17.26
N LYS A 426 32.55 -14.57 17.03
CA LYS A 426 31.72 -15.37 17.95
C LYS A 426 30.34 -14.81 18.26
N ILE A 427 29.32 -15.49 17.75
CA ILE A 427 28.27 -16.18 18.53
C ILE A 427 27.56 -17.17 17.58
N ARG A 428 27.12 -18.31 18.14
CA ARG A 428 26.42 -19.47 17.53
C ARG A 428 27.28 -20.60 16.94
N ARG A 429 27.70 -21.50 17.84
CA ARG A 429 27.43 -22.94 17.68
C ARG A 429 26.47 -23.34 18.78
N GLU A 430 25.25 -23.72 18.40
CA GLU A 430 24.48 -24.85 18.94
C GLU A 430 23.09 -24.83 18.30
N ASN A 431 22.54 -26.03 18.08
CA ASN A 431 21.30 -26.36 17.38
C ASN A 431 21.36 -26.38 15.85
N MET A 432 21.94 -27.46 15.31
CA MET A 432 21.30 -28.28 14.27
C MET A 432 22.12 -29.57 14.07
N ILE A 433 21.72 -30.65 14.77
CA ILE A 433 22.02 -32.02 14.33
C ILE A 433 20.66 -32.69 14.14
N GLY A 434 20.32 -32.96 12.89
CA GLY A 434 19.10 -33.66 12.52
C GLY A 434 19.02 -33.85 11.02
N ASN A 435 19.39 -35.06 10.58
CA ASN A 435 19.05 -35.68 9.30
C ASN A 435 19.76 -35.19 8.03
N ARG A 436 20.80 -35.94 7.63
CA ARG A 436 20.94 -36.36 6.22
C ARG A 436 21.29 -37.84 6.12
N ILE A 437 20.36 -38.55 5.48
CA ILE A 437 20.44 -39.90 4.95
C ILE A 437 21.55 -39.95 3.89
N LEU A 438 22.45 -40.93 3.97
CA LEU A 438 23.36 -41.30 2.88
C LEU A 438 23.09 -42.75 2.48
N SER A 439 22.78 -42.91 1.20
CA SER A 439 22.70 -44.17 0.47
C SER A 439 24.09 -44.60 0.00
N ALA A 440 24.53 -45.78 0.41
CA ALA A 440 25.51 -46.59 -0.34
C ALA A 440 25.49 -48.03 0.18
N ALA A 441 25.32 -48.98 -0.74
CA ALA A 441 25.22 -50.42 -0.46
C ALA A 441 26.56 -51.03 0.00
N PRO A 442 26.56 -52.10 0.82
CA PRO A 442 27.78 -52.82 1.19
C PRO A 442 27.99 -54.10 0.37
N PRO A 443 29.24 -54.62 0.27
CA PRO A 443 29.54 -55.92 -0.32
C PRO A 443 29.29 -57.08 0.67
N ARG A 444 29.07 -58.27 0.10
CA ARG A 444 28.70 -59.52 0.78
C ARG A 444 29.87 -60.22 1.51
N LEU A 445 29.45 -61.15 2.38
CA LEU A 445 30.09 -62.38 2.91
C LEU A 445 30.86 -62.27 4.23
N ARG A 446 30.27 -62.80 5.32
CA ARG A 446 30.51 -64.18 5.78
C ARG A 446 29.52 -64.61 6.87
N THR A 447 29.27 -65.91 6.85
CA THR A 447 28.31 -66.71 7.60
C THR A 447 28.74 -67.02 9.04
N ARG A 448 27.74 -67.17 9.94
CA ARG A 448 27.59 -68.20 11.01
C ARG A 448 26.37 -67.82 11.89
N SER A 449 25.27 -68.60 11.85
CA SER A 449 24.80 -69.54 12.92
C SER A 449 24.60 -68.85 14.29
N ALA A 450 23.48 -68.93 15.01
CA ALA A 450 22.44 -69.96 15.12
C ALA A 450 21.24 -69.44 15.93
N SER A 451 20.17 -70.24 15.97
CA SER A 451 19.16 -70.44 17.05
C SER A 451 18.22 -69.26 17.39
N ASP A 452 16.93 -69.40 17.05
CA ASP A 452 15.84 -69.85 17.96
C ASP A 452 15.51 -68.79 19.03
N THR A 453 14.29 -68.28 19.21
CA THR A 453 13.00 -68.98 19.29
C THR A 453 11.87 -67.95 19.33
N SER A 454 10.68 -68.42 18.91
CA SER A 454 9.34 -67.87 19.12
C SER A 454 9.07 -67.31 20.52
N ILE A 455 8.15 -66.34 20.62
CA ILE A 455 6.87 -66.43 21.37
C ILE A 455 6.16 -65.06 21.30
N SER A 456 4.90 -65.08 20.87
CA SER A 456 3.88 -64.04 21.00
C SER A 456 2.89 -64.43 22.12
N PRO A 457 1.81 -63.67 22.38
CA PRO A 457 1.64 -62.32 22.95
C PRO A 457 0.99 -62.47 24.38
N PRO A 458 0.20 -61.54 25.03
CA PRO A 458 -1.01 -60.88 24.50
C PRO A 458 -1.27 -59.42 24.97
N GLN A 459 -2.32 -58.87 24.36
CA GLN A 459 -3.03 -57.62 24.63
C GLN A 459 -3.51 -57.46 26.09
N LYS A 460 -3.63 -56.20 26.54
CA LYS A 460 -4.74 -55.76 27.41
C LYS A 460 -5.07 -54.28 27.19
N ARG A 461 -6.34 -54.03 26.85
CA ARG A 461 -7.07 -52.77 26.92
C ARG A 461 -7.20 -52.32 28.39
N ILE A 462 -7.14 -51.00 28.64
CA ILE A 462 -7.90 -50.35 29.71
C ILE A 462 -8.44 -49.01 29.19
N LEU A 463 -9.76 -48.85 29.29
CA LEU A 463 -10.58 -47.64 29.20
C LEU A 463 -10.72 -47.02 30.60
N PHE A 464 -10.86 -45.69 30.70
CA PHE A 464 -11.71 -44.87 31.61
C PHE A 464 -11.42 -43.39 31.21
N ALA A 465 -12.37 -42.54 30.75
CA ALA A 465 -13.42 -41.79 31.49
C ALA A 465 -12.84 -41.09 32.75
N ASP A 466 -12.90 -39.78 32.96
CA ASP A 466 -13.87 -38.73 32.56
C ASP A 466 -13.23 -37.48 31.93
#